data_AF-A0A0G0FBM8-F1
#
_entry.id   AF-A0A0G0FBM8-F1
#
_cell.length_a   1.000
_cell.length_b   1.000
_cell.length_c   1.000
_cell.angle_alpha   90.00
_cell.angle_beta   90.00
_cell.angle_gamma   90.00
#
_symmetry.space_group_name_H-M   'P 1'
#
loop_
_entity.id
_entity.type
_entity.pdbx_description
1 polymer ?
#
loop_
_entity_poly.entity_id
_entity_poly.type
_entity_poly.pdbx_seq_one_letter_code
_entity_poly.pdbx_strand_id
1 'polypeptide(L)' 'MGENKQEKYVRPSWDEYFMNLAEMMGTRGTCDRGRSGCVIV' A
#
# COMPACT_ATOMS: atom_id res chain seq x y z
N MET A 1 5.43 20.15 29.07
CA MET A 1 4.31 19.20 28.95
C MET A 1 4.05 19.03 27.45
N GLY A 2 4.56 17.96 26.83
CA GLY A 2 4.41 17.74 25.39
C GLY A 2 3.15 16.92 25.14
N GLU A 3 2.17 17.50 24.44
CA GLU A 3 0.92 16.81 24.11
C GLU A 3 1.20 15.68 23.11
N ASN A 4 1.03 14.43 23.55
CA ASN A 4 1.01 13.27 22.65
C ASN A 4 -0.36 13.23 21.97
N LYS A 5 -0.46 13.85 20.78
CA LYS A 5 -1.61 13.69 19.90
C LYS A 5 -1.61 12.26 19.37
N GLN A 6 -2.39 11.39 19.99
CA GLN A 6 -2.69 10.08 19.40
C GLN A 6 -3.55 10.30 18.16
N GLU A 7 -2.92 10.32 16.99
CA GLU A 7 -3.64 10.31 15.72
C GLU A 7 -4.50 9.05 15.66
N LYS A 8 -5.81 9.24 15.48
CA LYS A 8 -6.74 8.12 15.32
C LYS A 8 -6.36 7.40 14.03
N TYR A 9 -6.00 6.12 14.15
CA TYR A 9 -5.76 5.28 12.99
C TYR A 9 -7.01 5.24 12.11
N VAL A 10 -6.86 5.72 10.87
CA VAL A 10 -7.91 5.65 9.85
C VAL A 10 -7.63 4.43 8.99
N ARG A 11 -8.57 3.49 8.96
CA ARG A 11 -8.48 2.34 8.06
C ARG A 11 -8.55 2.86 6.61
N PRO A 12 -7.62 2.46 5.73
CA PRO A 12 -7.68 2.83 4.33
C PRO A 12 -8.95 2.30 3.66
N SER A 13 -9.34 2.95 2.57
CA SER A 13 -10.39 2.45 1.70
C SER A 13 -9.97 1.12 1.06
N TRP A 14 -10.93 0.36 0.54
CA TRP A 14 -10.61 -0.89 -0.16
C TRP A 14 -9.76 -0.66 -1.40
N ASP A 15 -10.08 0.38 -2.19
CA ASP A 15 -9.33 0.73 -3.40
C ASP A 15 -7.87 1.05 -3.06
N GLU A 16 -7.65 1.91 -2.06
CA GLU A 16 -6.30 2.27 -1.60
C GLU A 16 -5.54 1.05 -1.08
N TYR A 17 -6.21 0.21 -0.28
CA TYR A 17 -5.61 -1.00 0.27
C TYR A 17 -5.14 -1.96 -0.82
N PHE A 18 -5.99 -2.26 -1.82
CA PHE A 18 -5.65 -3.20 -2.87
C PHE A 18 -4.66 -2.62 -3.89
N MET A 19 -4.73 -1.33 -4.19
CA MET A 19 -3.75 -0.67 -5.05
C MET A 19 -2.35 -0.68 -4.41
N ASN A 20 -2.25 -0.38 -3.10
CA ASN A 20 -0.98 -0.45 -2.36
C ASN A 20 -0.41 -1.88 -2.33
N LEU A 21 -1.28 -2.90 -2.22
CA LEU A 21 -0.86 -4.30 -2.31
C LEU A 21 -0.34 -4.66 -3.71
N ALA A 22 -1.01 -4.22 -4.78
CA ALA A 22 -0.58 -4.46 -6.15
C ALA A 22 0.79 -3.84 -6.43
N GLU A 23 1.02 -2.60 -5.97
CA GLU A 23 2.32 -1.93 -6.08
C GLU A 23 3.42 -2.67 -5.30
N MET A 24 3.11 -3.10 -4.06
CA MET A 24 4.04 -3.89 -3.25
C MET A 24 4.45 -5.19 -3.98
N MET A 25 3.51 -5.90 -4.58
CA MET A 25 3.82 -7.10 -5.37
C MET A 25 4.67 -6.78 -6.61
N GLY A 26 4.41 -5.63 -7.24
CA GLY A 26 5.22 -5.12 -8.34
C GLY A 26 6.71 -5.02 -8.01
N THR A 27 7.04 -4.62 -6.77
CA THR A 27 8.44 -4.59 -6.29
C THR A 27 9.13 -5.96 -6.30
N ARG A 28 8.44 -7.08 -6.48
CA ARG A 28 9.06 -8.41 -6.59
C ARG A 28 9.33 -8.80 -8.06
N GLY A 29 8.88 -8.01 -9.02
CA GLY A 29 9.14 -8.23 -10.44
C GLY A 29 10.62 -8.17 -10.79
N THR A 30 11.06 -9.09 -11.64
CA THR A 30 12.45 -9.19 -12.14
C THR A 30 12.72 -8.31 -13.37
N CYS A 31 11.66 -7.78 -13.99
CA CYS A 31 11.75 -6.83 -15.10
C CYS A 31 11.85 -5.41 -14.55
N ASP A 32 12.92 -4.71 -14.90
CA ASP A 32 13.21 -3.31 -14.53
C ASP A 32 12.33 -2.28 -15.27
N ARG A 33 11.76 -2.66 -16.41
CA ARG A 33 10.96 -1.76 -17.26
C ARG A 33 9.58 -1.42 -16.72
N GLY A 34 9.07 -2.17 -15.75
CA GLY A 34 7.69 -1.97 -15.32
C GLY A 34 7.24 -2.61 -14.01
N ARG A 35 7.98 -3.57 -13.44
CA ARG A 35 7.72 -4.14 -12.10
C ARG A 35 6.21 -4.25 -11.76
N SER A 36 5.46 -4.89 -12.64
CA SER A 36 3.99 -4.95 -12.56
C SER A 36 3.53 -5.96 -11.51
N GLY A 37 2.44 -5.65 -10.81
CA GLY A 37 1.79 -6.51 -9.83
C GLY A 37 0.28 -6.57 -10.05
N CYS A 38 -0.33 -7.69 -9.68
CA CYS A 38 -1.77 -7.96 -9.82
C CYS A 38 -2.27 -8.60 -8.52
N VAL A 39 -3.47 -8.21 -8.10
CA VAL A 39 -4.20 -8.79 -6.96
C VAL A 39 -5.58 -9.19 -7.48
N ILE A 40 -6.00 -10.42 -7.18
CA ILE A 40 -7.34 -10.93 -7.53
C ILE A 40 -8.18 -10.94 -6.25
N VAL A 41 -9.39 -10.41 -6.34
CA VAL A 41 -10.36 -10.22 -5.23
C VAL A 41 -11.75 -10.67 -5.65
#